data_AF-A0A6B8RCI2-F1
#
_entry.id   AF-A0A6B8RCI2-F1
#
_cell.length_a   1.000
_cell.length_b   1.000
_cell.length_c   1.000
_cell.angle_alpha   90.00
_cell.angle_beta   90.00
_cell.angle_gamma   90.00
#
_symmetry.space_group_name_H-M   'P 1'
#
loop_
_entity.id
_entity.type
_entity.pdbx_description
1 polymer ?
#
loop_
_entity_poly.entity_id
_entity_poly.type
_entity_poly.pdbx_seq_one_letter_code
_entity_poly.pdbx_strand_id
1 'polypeptide(L)'
;MMIFCKARLLVRRIFDYSIEIAGDIYSKYGSNASFKGWYLSFEVDNWNFLTSTQWDRMNVFYQNVSNYLKSLNSSKTVMISPFYNTFGGQTSAAWQTMWQYILAANPNIDILALQDGVGA
;
A
#
# COMPACT_ATOMS: atom_id res chain seq x y z
N MET A 1 0.58 -29.43 -9.22
CA MET A 1 1.60 -28.42 -8.87
C MET A 1 1.76 -27.39 -10.00
N MET A 2 0.72 -26.62 -10.32
CA MET A 2 0.73 -25.62 -11.42
C MET A 2 -0.09 -24.36 -11.12
N ILE A 3 -1.12 -24.48 -10.27
CA ILE A 3 -2.00 -23.35 -9.88
C ILE A 3 -1.27 -22.32 -9.00
N PHE A 4 -0.34 -22.76 -8.14
CA PHE A 4 0.46 -21.86 -7.28
C PHE A 4 1.46 -20.98 -8.06
N CYS A 5 1.83 -21.34 -9.30
CA CYS A 5 2.82 -20.59 -10.08
C CYS A 5 2.21 -19.30 -10.68
N LYS A 6 0.96 -19.35 -11.16
CA LYS A 6 0.29 -18.18 -11.79
C LYS A 6 -0.02 -17.05 -10.82
N ALA A 7 -0.47 -17.36 -9.59
CA ALA A 7 -0.74 -16.32 -8.58
C ALA A 7 0.55 -15.59 -8.15
N ARG A 8 1.68 -16.31 -8.07
CA ARG A 8 3.00 -15.74 -7.75
C ARG A 8 3.53 -14.82 -8.87
N LEU A 9 3.21 -15.14 -10.13
CA LEU A 9 3.54 -14.32 -11.30
C LEU A 9 2.71 -13.02 -11.39
N LEU A 10 1.42 -13.06 -11.04
CA LEU A 10 0.54 -11.89 -11.09
C LEU A 10 0.94 -10.84 -10.03
N VAL A 11 1.23 -11.25 -8.80
CA VAL A 11 1.65 -10.35 -7.72
C VAL A 11 3.03 -9.74 -8.02
N ARG A 12 3.95 -10.51 -8.63
CA ARG A 12 5.23 -9.98 -9.14
C ARG A 12 5.03 -8.81 -10.10
N ARG A 13 4.12 -9.02 -11.03
CA ARG A 13 3.84 -8.05 -12.09
C ARG A 13 3.31 -6.71 -11.58
N ILE A 14 2.53 -6.70 -10.49
CA ILE A 14 1.91 -5.47 -9.98
C ILE A 14 2.93 -4.53 -9.32
N PHE A 15 3.85 -5.06 -8.49
CA PHE A 15 4.88 -4.21 -7.91
C PHE A 15 5.94 -3.79 -8.93
N ASP A 16 6.29 -4.67 -9.88
CA ASP A 16 7.23 -4.34 -10.96
C ASP A 16 6.72 -3.15 -11.79
N TYR A 17 5.43 -3.16 -12.17
CA TYR A 17 4.81 -2.03 -12.87
C TYR A 17 4.75 -0.77 -12.00
N SER A 18 4.45 -0.90 -10.70
CA SER A 18 4.40 0.25 -9.79
C SER A 18 5.75 0.95 -9.69
N ILE A 19 6.84 0.17 -9.62
CA ILE A 19 8.22 0.67 -9.57
C ILE A 19 8.60 1.33 -10.89
N GLU A 20 8.35 0.67 -12.03
CA GLU A 20 8.67 1.20 -13.36
C GLU A 20 7.99 2.56 -13.61
N ILE A 21 6.68 2.62 -13.36
CA ILE A 21 5.90 3.85 -13.55
C ILE A 21 6.33 4.94 -12.56
N ALA A 22 6.63 4.60 -11.30
CA ALA A 22 7.12 5.58 -10.33
C ALA A 22 8.46 6.18 -10.76
N GLY A 23 9.38 5.37 -11.30
CA GLY A 23 10.65 5.85 -11.84
C GLY A 23 10.44 6.83 -13.00
N ASP A 24 9.57 6.47 -13.95
CA ASP A 24 9.24 7.34 -15.09
C ASP A 24 8.59 8.67 -14.64
N ILE A 25 7.59 8.63 -13.76
CA ILE A 25 6.95 9.83 -13.19
C ILE A 25 7.97 10.70 -12.47
N TYR A 26 8.85 10.11 -11.65
CA TYR A 26 9.85 10.86 -10.91
C TYR A 26 10.86 11.53 -11.85
N SER A 27 11.28 10.84 -12.93
CA SER A 27 12.20 11.41 -13.92
C SER A 27 11.64 12.68 -14.59
N LYS A 28 10.32 12.74 -14.75
CA LYS A 28 9.61 13.84 -15.41
C LYS A 28 9.25 14.98 -14.46
N TYR A 29 8.86 14.65 -13.22
CA TYR A 29 8.22 15.62 -12.31
C TYR A 29 8.87 15.72 -10.93
N GLY A 30 9.81 14.85 -10.57
CA GLY A 30 10.34 14.71 -9.21
C GLY A 30 11.09 15.94 -8.66
N SER A 31 11.67 16.73 -9.56
CA SER A 31 12.35 18.01 -9.24
C SER A 31 11.38 19.19 -9.10
N ASN A 32 10.11 19.04 -9.50
CA ASN A 32 9.13 20.11 -9.37
C ASN A 32 8.83 20.37 -7.88
N ALA A 33 8.84 21.65 -7.48
CA ALA A 33 8.61 22.05 -6.10
C ALA A 33 7.22 21.60 -5.56
N SER A 34 6.23 21.43 -6.43
CA SER A 34 4.89 20.94 -6.09
C SER A 34 4.81 19.43 -5.96
N PHE A 35 5.80 18.67 -6.45
CA PHE A 35 5.85 17.22 -6.24
C PHE A 35 6.29 16.94 -4.80
N LYS A 36 5.35 16.73 -3.88
CA LYS A 36 5.64 16.56 -2.45
C LYS A 36 5.80 15.11 -2.00
N GLY A 37 5.25 14.17 -2.76
CA GLY A 37 5.17 12.80 -2.32
C GLY A 37 4.39 11.91 -3.28
N TRP A 38 4.07 10.74 -2.79
CA TRP A 38 3.41 9.67 -3.50
C TRP A 38 2.15 9.25 -2.73
N TYR A 39 1.11 8.95 -3.48
CA TYR A 39 -0.06 8.28 -2.96
C TYR A 39 -0.11 6.88 -3.57
N LEU A 40 -0.12 5.85 -2.71
CA LEU A 40 -0.32 4.48 -3.14
C LEU A 40 -1.84 4.23 -3.24
N SER A 41 -2.32 4.12 -4.48
CA SER A 41 -3.74 4.14 -4.82
C SER A 41 -4.52 2.86 -4.52
N PHE A 42 -3.87 1.83 -3.99
CA PHE A 42 -4.58 0.61 -3.60
C PHE A 42 -5.30 0.82 -2.27
N GLU A 43 -6.62 0.96 -2.34
CA GLU A 43 -7.46 1.18 -1.17
C GLU A 43 -7.77 -0.13 -0.46
N VAL A 44 -7.31 -0.25 0.80
CA VAL A 44 -7.52 -1.44 1.62
C VAL A 44 -8.78 -1.26 2.47
N ASP A 45 -9.64 -2.28 2.47
CA ASP A 45 -10.89 -2.33 3.23
C ASP A 45 -10.92 -3.44 4.28
N ASN A 46 -11.90 -3.37 5.19
CA ASN A 46 -12.11 -4.34 6.26
C ASN A 46 -12.82 -5.65 5.85
N TRP A 47 -13.08 -5.90 4.56
CA TRP A 47 -13.70 -7.11 4.02
C TRP A 47 -12.69 -8.09 3.42
N ASN A 48 -11.65 -7.58 2.77
CA ASN A 48 -10.86 -8.39 1.83
C ASN A 48 -9.53 -8.93 2.41
N PHE A 49 -9.13 -8.50 3.60
CA PHE A 49 -7.82 -8.83 4.20
C PHE A 49 -7.98 -9.46 5.59
N LEU A 50 -8.61 -10.64 5.65
CA LEU A 50 -9.07 -11.29 6.89
C LEU A 50 -8.01 -12.14 7.59
N THR A 51 -6.84 -12.36 6.97
CA THR A 51 -5.83 -13.32 7.45
C THR A 51 -4.43 -12.73 7.47
N SER A 52 -3.58 -13.20 8.39
CA SER A 52 -2.17 -12.80 8.47
C SER A 52 -1.40 -13.06 7.18
N THR A 53 -1.68 -14.15 6.46
CA THR A 53 -1.06 -14.42 5.15
C THR A 53 -1.39 -13.35 4.11
N GLN A 54 -2.58 -12.75 4.17
CA GLN A 54 -2.91 -11.61 3.30
C GLN A 54 -2.18 -10.34 3.75
N TRP A 55 -2.03 -10.13 5.06
CA TRP A 55 -1.26 -9.01 5.61
C TRP A 55 0.22 -9.11 5.23
N ASP A 56 0.81 -10.31 5.25
CA ASP A 56 2.18 -10.57 4.78
C ASP A 56 2.37 -10.16 3.32
N ARG A 57 1.40 -10.49 2.46
CA ARG A 57 1.43 -10.10 1.04
C ARG A 57 1.35 -8.59 0.86
N MET A 58 0.55 -7.90 1.67
CA MET A 58 0.52 -6.44 1.68
C MET A 58 1.83 -5.85 2.18
N ASN A 59 2.44 -6.41 3.21
CA ASN A 59 3.75 -5.98 3.68
C ASN A 59 4.80 -6.10 2.57
N VAL A 60 4.83 -7.22 1.85
CA VAL A 60 5.75 -7.37 0.71
C VAL A 60 5.51 -6.29 -0.35
N PHE A 61 4.25 -5.97 -0.67
CA PHE A 61 3.93 -4.90 -1.62
C PHE A 61 4.39 -3.53 -1.11
N TYR A 62 3.96 -3.15 0.09
CA TYR A 62 4.27 -1.84 0.66
C TYR A 62 5.77 -1.65 0.86
N GLN A 63 6.49 -2.65 1.36
CA GLN A 63 7.94 -2.59 1.53
C GLN A 63 8.63 -2.35 0.19
N ASN A 64 8.35 -3.17 -0.82
CA ASN A 64 9.02 -3.06 -2.11
C ASN A 64 8.77 -1.70 -2.77
N VAL A 65 7.51 -1.25 -2.81
CA VAL A 65 7.15 0.01 -3.46
C VAL A 65 7.67 1.19 -2.65
N SER A 66 7.37 1.29 -1.35
CA SER A 66 7.79 2.44 -0.54
C SER A 66 9.32 2.55 -0.43
N ASN A 67 10.06 1.44 -0.35
CA ASN A 67 11.52 1.45 -0.39
C ASN A 67 12.03 2.04 -1.70
N TYR A 68 11.46 1.64 -2.84
CA TYR A 68 11.83 2.20 -4.13
C TYR A 68 11.52 3.70 -4.21
N LEU A 69 10.33 4.13 -3.76
CA LEU A 69 9.94 5.55 -3.74
C LEU A 69 10.89 6.39 -2.88
N LYS A 70 11.28 5.88 -1.71
CA LYS A 70 12.28 6.55 -0.84
C LYS A 70 13.68 6.52 -1.44
N SER A 71 14.03 5.52 -2.25
CA SER A 71 15.31 5.48 -2.97
C SER A 71 15.41 6.53 -4.07
N LEU A 72 14.28 6.90 -4.70
CA LEU A 72 14.22 8.01 -5.65
C LEU A 72 14.49 9.36 -4.96
N ASN A 73 13.87 9.57 -3.79
CA ASN A 73 14.13 10.71 -2.91
C ASN A 73 13.49 10.50 -1.52
N SER A 74 14.32 10.40 -0.49
CA SER A 74 13.89 10.10 0.88
C SER A 74 13.06 11.21 1.53
N SER A 75 13.16 12.45 1.04
CA SER A 75 12.38 13.59 1.56
C SER A 75 10.93 13.63 1.06
N LYS A 76 10.59 12.83 0.03
CA LYS A 76 9.22 12.74 -0.48
C LYS A 76 8.39 11.85 0.43
N THR A 77 7.17 12.30 0.74
CA THR A 77 6.25 11.52 1.58
C THR A 77 5.59 10.39 0.79
N VAL A 78 5.15 9.35 1.49
CA VAL A 78 4.37 8.23 0.96
C VAL A 78 3.10 8.11 1.80
N MET A 79 1.96 8.24 1.14
CA MET A 79 0.63 8.19 1.74
C MET A 79 -0.14 6.97 1.26
N ILE A 80 -0.92 6.38 2.16
CA ILE A 80 -1.99 5.42 1.86
C ILE A 80 -3.33 5.96 2.34
N SER A 81 -4.43 5.53 1.73
CA SER A 81 -5.77 5.97 2.11
C SER A 81 -6.77 4.80 2.16
N PRO A 82 -6.71 3.97 3.21
CA PRO A 82 -7.65 2.88 3.39
C PRO A 82 -8.98 3.37 3.97
N PHE A 83 -10.00 2.52 3.92
CA PHE A 83 -11.35 2.83 4.39
C PHE A 83 -11.96 1.70 5.22
N TYR A 84 -13.00 2.02 5.98
CA TYR A 84 -13.67 1.07 6.88
C TYR A 84 -15.18 1.02 6.60
N ASN A 85 -15.68 -0.14 6.18
CA ASN A 85 -17.11 -0.35 5.97
C ASN A 85 -17.81 -0.61 7.30
N THR A 86 -18.85 0.18 7.59
CA THR A 86 -19.66 0.08 8.81
C THR A 86 -20.71 -1.03 8.76
N PHE A 87 -21.12 -1.47 7.56
CA PHE A 87 -22.18 -2.47 7.37
C PHE A 87 -21.73 -3.93 7.57
N GLY A 88 -20.43 -4.19 7.72
CA GLY A 88 -19.93 -5.54 7.96
C GLY A 88 -18.42 -5.63 7.84
N GLY A 89 -17.88 -6.85 7.83
CA GLY A 89 -16.44 -7.09 7.73
C GLY A 89 -15.77 -7.45 9.04
N GLN A 90 -14.47 -7.20 9.10
CA GLN A 90 -13.73 -7.20 10.35
C GLN A 90 -14.31 -6.15 11.31
N THR A 91 -14.39 -6.52 12.58
CA THR A 91 -14.66 -5.58 13.66
C THR A 91 -13.59 -4.50 13.69
N SER A 92 -13.89 -3.34 14.30
CA SER A 92 -12.91 -2.26 14.48
C SER A 92 -11.66 -2.73 15.23
N ALA A 93 -11.81 -3.65 16.19
CA ALA A 93 -10.69 -4.25 16.91
C ALA A 93 -9.80 -5.12 16.00
N ALA A 94 -10.39 -5.99 15.17
CA ALA A 94 -9.63 -6.80 14.22
C ALA A 94 -8.94 -5.92 13.14
N TRP A 95 -9.62 -4.87 12.68
CA TRP A 95 -9.07 -3.87 11.78
C TRP A 95 -7.87 -3.12 12.38
N GLN A 96 -7.97 -2.72 13.66
CA GLN A 96 -6.86 -2.14 14.39
C GLN A 96 -5.68 -3.10 14.47
N THR A 97 -5.90 -4.37 14.81
CA THR A 97 -4.85 -5.39 14.86
C THR A 97 -4.15 -5.52 13.51
N MET A 98 -4.92 -5.57 12.42
CA MET A 98 -4.38 -5.62 11.07
C MET A 98 -3.48 -4.41 10.77
N TRP A 99 -3.94 -3.19 11.02
CA TRP A 99 -3.14 -2.00 10.72
C TRP A 99 -1.91 -1.84 11.61
N GLN A 100 -2.00 -2.20 12.89
CA GLN A 100 -0.84 -2.23 13.77
C GLN A 100 0.23 -3.20 13.23
N TYR A 101 -0.18 -4.37 12.74
CA TYR A 101 0.71 -5.34 12.12
C TYR A 101 1.37 -4.80 10.85
N ILE A 102 0.60 -4.18 9.95
CA ILE A 102 1.10 -3.66 8.67
C ILE A 102 2.02 -2.46 8.88
N LEU A 103 1.59 -1.46 9.65
CA LEU A 103 2.35 -0.22 9.81
C LEU A 103 3.68 -0.45 10.54
N ALA A 104 3.71 -1.37 11.51
CA ALA A 104 4.97 -1.74 12.18
C ALA A 104 6.02 -2.31 11.21
N ALA A 105 5.59 -2.99 10.14
CA ALA A 105 6.47 -3.56 9.12
C ALA A 105 6.82 -2.60 7.98
N ASN A 106 6.20 -1.41 7.91
CA ASN A 106 6.30 -0.49 6.79
C ASN A 106 6.60 0.95 7.24
N PRO A 107 7.78 1.22 7.83
CA PRO A 107 8.13 2.54 8.35
C PRO A 107 8.27 3.63 7.28
N ASN A 108 8.35 3.24 6.00
CA ASN A 108 8.41 4.16 4.87
C ASN A 108 7.04 4.65 4.38
N ILE A 109 5.95 4.21 5.02
CA ILE A 109 4.63 4.83 4.89
C ILE A 109 4.57 5.97 5.90
N ASP A 110 4.62 7.22 5.42
CA ASP A 110 4.67 8.39 6.29
C ASP A 110 3.28 8.83 6.75
N ILE A 111 2.23 8.57 5.94
CA ILE A 111 0.88 9.07 6.21
C ILE A 111 -0.16 7.97 5.99
N LEU A 112 -0.94 7.69 7.04
CA LEU A 112 -2.19 6.95 6.97
C LEU A 112 -3.35 7.94 6.92
N ALA A 113 -3.90 8.19 5.73
CA ALA A 113 -5.03 9.08 5.51
C ALA A 113 -6.34 8.28 5.45
N LEU A 114 -6.84 7.82 6.60
CA LEU A 114 -8.10 7.07 6.67
C LEU A 114 -9.23 7.86 6.03
N GLN A 115 -9.95 7.23 5.11
CA GLN A 115 -11.15 7.82 4.53
C GLN A 115 -12.26 7.85 5.58
N ASP A 116 -12.91 9.00 5.73
CA ASP A 116 -13.98 9.24 6.69
C ASP A 116 -15.39 9.14 6.07
N GLY A 117 -15.49 9.00 4.74
CA GLY A 117 -16.74 9.04 3.97
C GLY A 117 -17.23 7.71 3.39
N VAL A 118 -16.42 6.64 3.34
CA VAL A 118 -16.87 5.33 2.83
C VAL A 118 -17.58 4.58 3.96
N GLY A 119 -18.84 4.94 4.16
CA GLY A 119 -19.73 4.42 5.19
C GLY A 119 -21.11 5.09 5.22
N ALA A 120 -21.52 5.72 4.10
CA ALA A 120 -22.86 6.25 3.85
C ALA A 120 -23.48 5.54 2.64
#